data_AF-A0A523HRQ8-F1
#
_entry.id   AF-A0A523HRQ8-F1
#
_cell.length_a   1.000
_cell.length_b   1.000
_cell.length_c   1.000
_cell.angle_alpha   90.00
_cell.angle_beta   90.00
_cell.angle_gamma   90.00
#
_symmetry.space_group_name_H-M   'P 1'
#
loop_
_entity.id
_entity.type
_entity.pdbx_description
1 polymer ?
#
loop_
_entity_poly.entity_id
_entity_poly.type
_entity_poly.pdbx_seq_one_letter_code
_entity_poly.pdbx_strand_id
1 'polypeptide(L)'
;MSIPVNFETEKIASLNPRSGEAIGEFIPTETAELPEILRKARTAFDDWSSFSLKTRIELFKKAYREFYANKDSIARLISQETGKPLVEAYSSEILPVLDCFKYYLANIKKFLATQDITPFNPLFKLRRGYVRYEPIGVVAVISPWNYPFLLAMQHIIPAMLVGNVVIHKPSEYTTLTGLKIREIFDRAYLPKSVLSVVTGFAEVGRALVESDLDKIFFTGSTSVGQKIYESAARNLTPVNMELGGNDAMIVLPDADLERATSAAVWGAFNNCGQACVSVERLYVHESIMDVFVRRLVEKAGRITFANESCEGEVACPVNEMQFKKIKLLVEEAVENGAVVRLGGRPASEAGKLYFEPTVLTNVHSSMHVFKQEIFG
;
A
#
# COMPACT_ATOMS: atom_id res chain seq x y z
N MET A 1 2.99 20.30 0.26
CA MET A 1 4.41 20.61 0.34
C MET A 1 5.16 19.68 -0.59
N SER A 2 5.93 20.22 -1.52
CA SER A 2 7.12 19.54 -2.02
C SER A 2 7.94 19.15 -0.80
N ILE A 3 8.44 17.92 -0.74
CA ILE A 3 9.19 17.46 0.43
C ILE A 3 10.43 18.37 0.56
N PRO A 4 10.62 19.09 1.68
CA PRO A 4 11.74 20.01 1.81
C PRO A 4 13.05 19.22 1.79
N VAL A 5 13.94 19.59 0.87
CA VAL A 5 15.29 19.05 0.77
C VAL A 5 16.21 20.05 1.43
N ASN A 6 16.94 19.62 2.46
CA ASN A 6 18.00 20.44 3.01
C ASN A 6 19.27 20.25 2.15
N PHE A 7 19.53 21.20 1.25
CA PHE A 7 20.67 21.16 0.34
C PHE A 7 22.05 21.24 1.03
N GLU A 8 22.11 21.65 2.31
CA GLU A 8 23.37 21.63 3.08
C GLU A 8 23.71 20.25 3.66
N THR A 9 22.73 19.32 3.73
CA THR A 9 22.93 18.00 4.36
C THR A 9 22.45 16.81 3.51
N GLU A 10 21.90 17.06 2.31
CA GLU A 10 21.26 16.06 1.42
C GLU A 10 20.13 15.24 2.08
N LYS A 11 19.66 15.66 3.24
CA LYS A 11 18.57 15.02 3.97
C LYS A 11 17.21 15.50 3.51
N ILE A 12 16.26 14.59 3.55
CA ILE A 12 14.85 14.82 3.24
C ILE A 12 14.03 14.63 4.51
N ALA A 13 13.18 15.60 4.83
CA ALA A 13 12.26 15.50 5.96
C ALA A 13 11.01 14.67 5.60
N SER A 14 10.66 13.68 6.43
CA SER A 14 9.34 13.07 6.42
C SER A 14 8.39 13.96 7.23
N LEU A 15 7.26 14.33 6.65
CA LEU A 15 6.34 15.33 7.21
C LEU A 15 5.05 14.68 7.70
N ASN A 16 4.52 15.18 8.81
CA ASN A 16 3.18 14.84 9.27
C ASN A 16 2.15 15.62 8.44
N PRO A 17 1.25 14.97 7.67
CA PRO A 17 0.32 15.68 6.80
C PRO A 17 -0.75 16.49 7.56
N ARG A 18 -0.97 16.19 8.84
CA ARG A 18 -1.93 16.93 9.69
C ARG A 18 -1.39 18.28 10.11
N SER A 19 -0.14 18.34 10.61
CA SER A 19 0.48 19.57 11.14
C SER A 19 1.46 20.24 10.16
N GLY A 20 2.01 19.49 9.21
CA GLY A 20 3.10 19.92 8.33
C GLY A 20 4.49 19.86 8.97
N GLU A 21 4.60 19.41 10.24
CA GLU A 21 5.86 19.32 10.96
C GLU A 21 6.69 18.10 10.54
N ALA A 22 8.01 18.21 10.69
CA ALA A 22 8.91 17.08 10.42
C ALA A 22 8.81 16.01 11.52
N ILE A 23 8.57 14.77 11.11
CA ILE A 23 8.55 13.58 11.98
C ILE A 23 9.98 13.07 12.18
N GLY A 24 10.81 13.20 11.13
CA GLY A 24 12.19 12.76 11.10
C GLY A 24 12.80 13.03 9.73
N GLU A 25 14.05 12.62 9.55
CA GLU A 25 14.82 12.83 8.32
C GLU A 25 15.38 11.50 7.80
N PHE A 26 15.58 11.42 6.49
CA PHE A 26 16.29 10.33 5.85
C PHE A 26 17.23 10.84 4.76
N ILE A 27 18.26 10.05 4.46
CA ILE A 27 19.17 10.29 3.34
C ILE A 27 18.68 9.41 2.18
N PRO A 28 18.43 9.97 0.99
CA PRO A 28 18.13 9.20 -0.22
C PRO A 28 19.30 8.29 -0.58
N THR A 29 19.01 7.10 -1.09
CA THR A 29 20.03 6.23 -1.67
C THR A 29 20.54 6.86 -2.96
N GLU A 30 21.85 7.05 -3.06
CA GLU A 30 22.46 7.48 -4.32
C GLU A 30 22.29 6.39 -5.38
N THR A 31 21.83 6.76 -6.58
CA THR A 31 21.63 5.77 -7.66
C THR A 31 22.92 5.02 -8.03
N ALA A 32 24.10 5.62 -7.81
CA ALA A 32 25.40 5.00 -8.01
C ALA A 32 25.69 3.84 -7.02
N GLU A 33 24.99 3.76 -5.88
CA GLU A 33 25.17 2.69 -4.89
C GLU A 33 24.34 1.44 -5.21
N LEU A 34 23.33 1.54 -6.08
CA LEU A 34 22.42 0.44 -6.40
C LEU A 34 23.13 -0.81 -6.94
N PRO A 35 24.15 -0.73 -7.82
CA PRO A 35 24.89 -1.91 -8.26
C PRO A 35 25.53 -2.69 -7.11
N GLU A 36 26.07 -1.99 -6.10
CA GLU A 36 26.69 -2.63 -4.94
C GLU A 36 25.65 -3.22 -3.99
N ILE A 37 24.51 -2.54 -3.80
CA ILE A 37 23.37 -3.07 -3.03
C ILE A 37 22.85 -4.35 -3.68
N LEU A 38 22.70 -4.36 -5.01
CA LEU A 38 22.27 -5.53 -5.75
C LEU A 38 23.27 -6.68 -5.63
N ARG A 39 24.57 -6.40 -5.77
CA ARG A 39 25.63 -7.40 -5.58
C ARG A 39 25.59 -8.05 -4.20
N LYS A 40 25.38 -7.24 -3.15
CA LYS A 40 25.21 -7.75 -1.77
C LYS A 40 23.94 -8.59 -1.62
N ALA A 41 22.83 -8.17 -2.23
CA ALA A 41 21.59 -8.94 -2.23
C ALA A 41 21.79 -10.29 -2.93
N ARG A 42 22.42 -10.32 -4.11
CA ARG A 42 22.77 -11.57 -4.82
C ARG A 42 23.62 -12.52 -3.97
N THR A 43 24.66 -11.99 -3.34
CA THR A 43 25.50 -12.78 -2.42
C THR A 43 24.68 -13.33 -1.24
N ALA A 44 23.80 -12.50 -0.65
CA ALA A 44 22.93 -12.95 0.42
C ALA A 44 21.89 -13.98 -0.04
N PHE A 45 21.47 -13.96 -1.31
CA PHE A 45 20.55 -14.94 -1.87
C PHE A 45 21.18 -16.34 -1.93
N ASP A 46 22.44 -16.44 -2.36
CA ASP A 46 23.17 -17.72 -2.39
C ASP A 46 23.17 -18.39 -1.01
N ASP A 47 23.41 -17.61 0.05
CA ASP A 47 23.37 -18.11 1.43
C ASP A 47 21.94 -18.35 1.93
N TRP A 48 21.04 -17.39 1.78
CA TRP A 48 19.70 -17.42 2.35
C TRP A 48 18.79 -18.49 1.74
N SER A 49 18.91 -18.70 0.43
CA SER A 49 18.16 -19.75 -0.27
C SER A 49 18.55 -21.15 0.23
N SER A 50 19.82 -21.33 0.62
CA SER A 50 20.36 -22.59 1.16
C SER A 50 19.84 -22.95 2.56
N PHE A 51 19.32 -21.97 3.32
CA PHE A 51 18.78 -22.23 4.65
C PHE A 51 17.59 -23.20 4.54
N SER A 52 17.46 -24.10 5.52
CA SER A 52 16.29 -24.99 5.54
C SER A 52 15.00 -24.17 5.75
N LEU A 53 13.88 -24.62 5.17
CA LEU A 53 12.57 -24.00 5.40
C LEU A 53 12.25 -23.94 6.91
N LYS A 54 12.66 -24.93 7.70
CA LYS A 54 12.50 -24.93 9.16
C LYS A 54 13.25 -23.76 9.80
N THR A 55 14.49 -23.49 9.38
CA THR A 55 15.28 -22.35 9.86
C THR A 55 14.60 -21.02 9.53
N ARG A 56 14.14 -20.85 8.29
CA ARG A 56 13.41 -19.64 7.87
C ARG A 56 12.12 -19.45 8.67
N ILE A 57 11.34 -20.51 8.89
CA ILE A 57 10.13 -20.48 9.73
C ILE A 57 10.44 -19.99 11.15
N GLU A 58 11.48 -20.51 11.80
CA GLU A 58 11.83 -20.11 13.17
C GLU A 58 12.29 -18.64 13.24
N LEU A 59 13.01 -18.16 12.23
CA LEU A 59 13.37 -16.74 12.14
C LEU A 59 12.12 -15.87 11.96
N PHE A 60 11.19 -16.26 11.10
CA PHE A 60 9.94 -15.52 10.90
C PHE A 60 9.01 -15.54 12.11
N LYS A 61 9.04 -16.61 12.93
CA LYS A 61 8.38 -16.61 14.24
C LYS A 61 9.00 -15.60 15.21
N LYS A 62 10.32 -15.40 15.18
CA LYS A 62 10.99 -14.35 15.96
C LYS A 62 10.60 -12.97 15.43
N ALA A 63 10.66 -12.76 14.12
CA ALA A 63 10.22 -11.52 13.47
C ALA A 63 8.78 -11.16 13.85
N TYR A 64 7.84 -12.12 13.79
CA TYR A 64 6.47 -11.93 14.25
C TYR A 64 6.40 -11.40 15.69
N ARG A 65 7.19 -11.95 16.62
CA ARG A 65 7.21 -11.47 18.02
C ARG A 65 7.74 -10.05 18.13
N GLU A 66 8.79 -9.70 17.37
CA GLU A 66 9.33 -8.34 17.35
C GLU A 66 8.32 -7.34 16.77
N PHE A 67 7.65 -7.67 15.66
CA PHE A 67 6.58 -6.84 15.11
C PHE A 67 5.42 -6.69 16.08
N TYR A 68 5.01 -7.77 16.76
CA TYR A 68 3.96 -7.71 17.78
C TYR A 68 4.36 -6.85 18.99
N ALA A 69 5.58 -7.00 19.49
CA ALA A 69 6.08 -6.24 20.62
C ALA A 69 6.20 -4.73 20.31
N ASN A 70 6.52 -4.38 19.05
CA ASN A 70 6.70 -2.99 18.61
C ASN A 70 5.47 -2.41 17.90
N LYS A 71 4.35 -3.12 17.86
CA LYS A 71 3.13 -2.75 17.11
C LYS A 71 2.65 -1.33 17.40
N ASP A 72 2.76 -0.88 18.65
CA ASP A 72 2.27 0.46 19.06
C ASP A 72 3.18 1.58 18.54
N SER A 73 4.50 1.31 18.49
CA SER A 73 5.46 2.24 17.89
C SER A 73 5.29 2.32 16.38
N ILE A 74 4.98 1.19 15.73
CA ILE A 74 4.76 1.15 14.28
C ILE A 74 3.46 1.86 13.93
N ALA A 75 2.36 1.60 14.65
CA ALA A 75 1.07 2.25 14.44
C ALA A 75 1.16 3.77 14.60
N ARG A 76 1.90 4.26 15.61
CA ARG A 76 2.15 5.70 15.78
C ARG A 76 2.91 6.31 14.61
N LEU A 77 3.97 5.65 14.15
CA LEU A 77 4.76 6.14 13.01
C LEU A 77 3.93 6.19 11.72
N ILE A 78 3.16 5.13 11.45
CA ILE A 78 2.22 5.08 10.31
C ILE A 78 1.23 6.24 10.39
N SER A 79 0.58 6.44 11.54
CA SER A 79 -0.36 7.54 11.75
C SER A 79 0.29 8.90 11.52
N GLN A 80 1.54 9.07 11.97
CA GLN A 80 2.29 10.30 11.75
C GLN A 80 2.59 10.54 10.27
N GLU A 81 3.11 9.56 9.52
CA GLU A 81 3.49 9.75 8.12
C GLU A 81 2.31 9.78 7.15
N THR A 82 1.20 9.11 7.47
CA THR A 82 0.03 9.02 6.57
C THR A 82 -1.12 9.94 6.97
N GLY A 83 -1.13 10.42 8.21
CA GLY A 83 -2.22 11.19 8.81
C GLY A 83 -3.33 10.33 9.40
N LYS A 84 -3.47 9.05 9.04
CA LYS A 84 -4.62 8.23 9.44
C LYS A 84 -4.78 8.12 10.97
N PRO A 85 -6.02 8.00 11.49
CA PRO A 85 -6.24 7.77 12.91
C PRO A 85 -5.52 6.51 13.40
N LEU A 86 -5.17 6.47 14.69
CA LEU A 86 -4.49 5.30 15.27
C LEU A 86 -5.32 4.01 15.12
N VAL A 87 -6.64 4.11 15.23
CA VAL A 87 -7.53 2.96 15.05
C VAL A 87 -7.41 2.36 13.65
N GLU A 88 -7.25 3.19 12.61
CA GLU A 88 -7.03 2.71 11.24
C GLU A 88 -5.62 2.14 11.09
N ALA A 89 -4.59 2.77 11.66
CA ALA A 89 -3.23 2.22 11.63
C ALA A 89 -3.19 0.79 12.24
N TYR A 90 -3.92 0.55 13.34
CA TYR A 90 -4.03 -0.80 13.90
C TYR A 90 -4.86 -1.74 13.02
N SER A 91 -6.09 -1.35 12.69
CA SER A 91 -7.07 -2.24 12.07
C SER A 91 -6.76 -2.55 10.60
N SER A 92 -6.22 -1.58 9.86
CA SER A 92 -5.96 -1.69 8.42
C SER A 92 -4.50 -2.02 8.08
N GLU A 93 -3.55 -1.89 9.00
CA GLU A 93 -2.13 -2.18 8.72
C GLU A 93 -1.50 -3.19 9.67
N ILE A 94 -1.48 -2.89 10.98
CA ILE A 94 -0.81 -3.76 11.94
C ILE A 94 -1.46 -5.15 12.01
N LEU A 95 -2.76 -5.21 12.26
CA LEU A 95 -3.47 -6.49 12.45
C LEU A 95 -3.44 -7.35 11.18
N PRO A 96 -3.68 -6.82 9.97
CA PRO A 96 -3.55 -7.60 8.74
C PRO A 96 -2.13 -8.14 8.51
N VAL A 97 -1.07 -7.38 8.83
CA VAL A 97 0.32 -7.89 8.71
C VAL A 97 0.61 -9.00 9.72
N LEU A 98 0.15 -8.86 10.97
CA LEU A 98 0.28 -9.92 11.98
C LEU A 98 -0.48 -11.19 11.57
N ASP A 99 -1.64 -11.03 10.93
CA ASP A 99 -2.39 -12.15 10.37
C ASP A 99 -1.66 -12.78 9.18
N CYS A 100 -1.09 -11.97 8.29
CA CYS A 100 -0.26 -12.40 7.17
C CYS A 100 0.91 -13.30 7.63
N PHE A 101 1.62 -12.90 8.69
CA PHE A 101 2.63 -13.76 9.32
C PHE A 101 2.06 -15.12 9.75
N LYS A 102 0.94 -15.12 10.49
CA LYS A 102 0.32 -16.36 10.98
C LYS A 102 -0.12 -17.25 9.83
N TYR A 103 -0.77 -16.68 8.83
CA TYR A 103 -1.25 -17.37 7.65
C TYR A 103 -0.10 -18.08 6.92
N TYR A 104 0.98 -17.38 6.60
CA TYR A 104 2.11 -17.99 5.91
C TYR A 104 2.85 -19.00 6.80
N LEU A 105 3.07 -18.71 8.08
CA LEU A 105 3.72 -19.66 9.00
C LEU A 105 2.93 -20.96 9.17
N ALA A 106 1.60 -20.90 9.15
CA ALA A 106 0.74 -22.07 9.23
C ALA A 106 0.72 -22.89 7.92
N ASN A 107 0.79 -22.22 6.77
CA ASN A 107 0.52 -22.87 5.48
C ASN A 107 1.76 -23.11 4.59
N ILE A 108 2.91 -22.50 4.90
CA ILE A 108 4.08 -22.50 4.00
C ILE A 108 4.59 -23.89 3.61
N LYS A 109 4.55 -24.85 4.53
CA LYS A 109 4.96 -26.24 4.24
C LYS A 109 4.06 -26.89 3.18
N LYS A 110 2.77 -26.58 3.20
CA LYS A 110 1.81 -27.06 2.20
C LYS A 110 2.05 -26.36 0.86
N PHE A 111 2.28 -25.04 0.87
CA PHE A 111 2.53 -24.28 -0.35
C PHE A 111 3.79 -24.72 -1.10
N LEU A 112 4.84 -25.12 -0.37
CA LEU A 112 6.11 -25.58 -0.96
C LEU A 112 6.21 -27.11 -1.09
N ALA A 113 5.14 -27.85 -0.84
CA ALA A 113 5.15 -29.31 -0.97
C ALA A 113 5.43 -29.72 -2.43
N THR A 114 6.31 -30.69 -2.62
CA THR A 114 6.56 -31.28 -3.94
C THR A 114 5.29 -31.98 -4.42
N GLN A 115 4.90 -31.71 -5.66
CA GLN A 115 3.71 -32.30 -6.28
C GLN A 115 4.17 -33.35 -7.28
N ASP A 116 4.01 -34.64 -6.97
CA ASP A 116 4.34 -35.72 -7.90
C ASP A 116 3.37 -35.69 -9.11
N ILE A 117 3.91 -35.79 -10.32
CA ILE A 117 3.17 -35.91 -11.56
C ILE A 117 3.20 -37.37 -12.00
N THR A 118 2.02 -37.97 -12.14
CA THR A 118 1.88 -39.33 -12.69
C THR A 118 1.55 -39.26 -14.19
N PRO A 119 2.42 -39.78 -15.09
CA PRO A 119 2.15 -39.76 -16.52
C PRO A 119 0.95 -40.65 -16.89
N PHE A 120 -0.02 -40.11 -17.64
CA PHE A 120 -1.15 -40.89 -18.17
C PHE A 120 -0.75 -41.81 -19.34
N ASN A 121 0.25 -41.41 -20.13
CA ASN A 121 0.70 -42.19 -21.27
C ASN A 121 1.43 -43.47 -20.79
N PRO A 122 0.97 -44.68 -21.19
CA PRO A 122 1.61 -45.94 -20.83
C PRO A 122 3.10 -46.03 -21.15
N LEU A 123 3.57 -45.35 -22.20
CA LEU A 123 4.98 -45.32 -22.61
C LEU A 123 5.89 -44.59 -21.61
N PHE A 124 5.31 -43.79 -20.72
CA PHE A 124 6.06 -43.01 -19.72
C PHE A 124 5.85 -43.51 -18.28
N LYS A 125 5.24 -44.69 -18.08
CA LYS A 125 4.97 -45.25 -16.74
C LYS A 125 6.20 -45.51 -15.87
N LEU A 126 7.39 -45.67 -16.47
CA LEU A 126 8.66 -45.83 -15.75
C LEU A 126 9.34 -44.49 -15.42
N ARG A 127 8.77 -43.36 -15.83
CA ARG A 127 9.31 -42.02 -15.54
C ARG A 127 8.65 -41.44 -14.31
N ARG A 128 9.42 -40.72 -13.51
CA ARG A 128 8.91 -39.90 -12.39
C ARG A 128 8.95 -38.44 -12.79
N GLY A 129 7.83 -37.74 -12.64
CA GLY A 129 7.76 -36.29 -12.77
C GLY A 129 7.35 -35.68 -11.44
N TYR A 130 7.78 -34.45 -11.16
CA TYR A 130 7.28 -33.67 -10.03
C TYR A 130 7.42 -32.17 -10.30
N VAL A 131 6.65 -31.36 -9.57
CA VAL A 131 6.78 -29.91 -9.51
C VAL A 131 7.30 -29.52 -8.15
N ARG A 132 8.32 -28.64 -8.13
CA ARG A 132 8.83 -27.99 -6.93
C ARG A 132 8.84 -26.49 -7.14
N TYR A 133 8.64 -25.75 -6.06
CA TYR A 133 8.74 -24.29 -6.03
C TYR A 133 10.06 -23.89 -5.40
N GLU A 134 10.84 -23.10 -6.14
CA GLU A 134 12.14 -22.57 -5.71
C GLU A 134 12.05 -21.04 -5.63
N PRO A 135 12.82 -20.39 -4.74
CA PRO A 135 12.87 -18.94 -4.72
C PRO A 135 13.44 -18.41 -6.05
N ILE A 136 12.90 -17.29 -6.51
CA ILE A 136 13.23 -16.67 -7.79
C ILE A 136 14.55 -15.87 -7.75
N GLY A 137 14.94 -15.35 -6.58
CA GLY A 137 16.20 -14.61 -6.39
C GLY A 137 16.03 -13.29 -5.62
N VAL A 138 16.53 -12.20 -6.20
CA VAL A 138 16.41 -10.82 -5.73
C VAL A 138 15.09 -10.22 -6.22
N VAL A 139 14.24 -9.87 -5.25
CA VAL A 139 12.92 -9.31 -5.48
C VAL A 139 12.91 -7.84 -5.10
N ALA A 140 12.48 -6.95 -5.99
CA ALA A 140 12.15 -5.58 -5.62
C ALA A 140 10.70 -5.50 -5.12
N VAL A 141 10.50 -4.85 -3.98
CA VAL A 141 9.17 -4.46 -3.50
C VAL A 141 9.12 -2.93 -3.49
N ILE A 142 8.26 -2.34 -4.30
CA ILE A 142 8.08 -0.89 -4.39
C ILE A 142 6.68 -0.58 -3.88
N SER A 143 6.58 -0.01 -2.68
CA SER A 143 5.31 0.18 -1.97
C SER A 143 4.85 1.64 -1.96
N PRO A 144 3.53 1.90 -1.99
CA PRO A 144 2.96 3.23 -1.97
C PRO A 144 2.94 3.79 -0.55
N TRP A 145 2.42 5.00 -0.41
CA TRP A 145 2.30 5.72 0.85
C TRP A 145 0.97 5.52 1.58
N ASN A 146 -0.06 4.96 0.95
CA ASN A 146 -1.40 4.95 1.54
C ASN A 146 -1.60 3.84 2.59
N TYR A 147 -0.97 2.69 2.40
CA TYR A 147 -0.84 1.63 3.41
C TYR A 147 0.62 1.13 3.42
N PRO A 148 1.55 1.97 3.90
CA PRO A 148 3.00 1.79 3.70
C PRO A 148 3.55 0.54 4.39
N PHE A 149 2.89 0.07 5.44
CA PHE A 149 3.30 -1.13 6.16
C PHE A 149 2.67 -2.38 5.56
N LEU A 150 1.34 -2.39 5.38
CA LEU A 150 0.63 -3.56 4.85
C LEU A 150 1.10 -3.93 3.44
N LEU A 151 1.09 -2.98 2.51
CA LEU A 151 1.35 -3.26 1.09
C LEU A 151 2.82 -3.62 0.83
N ALA A 152 3.73 -3.20 1.70
CA ALA A 152 5.10 -3.71 1.69
C ALA A 152 5.18 -5.13 2.27
N MET A 153 4.67 -5.32 3.49
CA MET A 153 4.86 -6.56 4.25
C MET A 153 4.15 -7.77 3.65
N GLN A 154 3.00 -7.58 2.99
CA GLN A 154 2.29 -8.66 2.30
C GLN A 154 3.11 -9.31 1.18
N HIS A 155 4.12 -8.61 0.64
CA HIS A 155 5.05 -9.15 -0.36
C HIS A 155 6.39 -9.54 0.26
N ILE A 156 6.94 -8.71 1.17
CA ILE A 156 8.21 -8.97 1.86
C ILE A 156 8.17 -10.30 2.62
N ILE A 157 7.08 -10.56 3.37
CA ILE A 157 6.95 -11.77 4.18
C ILE A 157 7.04 -13.04 3.33
N PRO A 158 6.13 -13.29 2.36
CA PRO A 158 6.18 -14.51 1.58
C PRO A 158 7.45 -14.59 0.73
N ALA A 159 7.94 -13.49 0.14
CA ALA A 159 9.14 -13.50 -0.69
C ALA A 159 10.35 -14.01 0.10
N MET A 160 10.63 -13.44 1.27
CA MET A 160 11.77 -13.86 2.09
C MET A 160 11.56 -15.23 2.73
N LEU A 161 10.33 -15.59 3.12
CA LEU A 161 10.03 -16.88 3.74
C LEU A 161 10.27 -18.06 2.78
N VAL A 162 9.97 -17.90 1.49
CA VAL A 162 10.29 -18.93 0.48
C VAL A 162 11.78 -19.00 0.13
N GLY A 163 12.58 -18.01 0.52
CA GLY A 163 14.04 -17.99 0.34
C GLY A 163 14.56 -16.92 -0.63
N ASN A 164 13.73 -15.98 -1.08
CA ASN A 164 14.21 -14.81 -1.82
C ASN A 164 14.90 -13.82 -0.89
N VAL A 165 15.65 -12.90 -1.48
CA VAL A 165 16.05 -11.66 -0.81
C VAL A 165 15.27 -10.49 -1.38
N VAL A 166 15.06 -9.45 -0.60
CA VAL A 166 14.21 -8.32 -0.97
C VAL A 166 14.97 -7.00 -0.92
N ILE A 167 14.81 -6.18 -1.96
CA ILE A 167 15.14 -4.75 -1.94
C ILE A 167 13.81 -3.99 -1.88
N HIS A 168 13.51 -3.39 -0.74
CA HIS A 168 12.30 -2.61 -0.50
C HIS A 168 12.56 -1.13 -0.78
N LYS A 169 11.74 -0.53 -1.64
CA LYS A 169 11.67 0.91 -1.83
C LYS A 169 10.30 1.41 -1.32
N PRO A 170 10.23 2.02 -0.12
CA PRO A 170 9.02 2.72 0.30
C PRO A 170 8.81 3.99 -0.52
N SER A 171 7.58 4.51 -0.51
CA SER A 171 7.32 5.85 -1.03
C SER A 171 8.04 6.89 -0.18
N GLU A 172 8.50 7.94 -0.86
CA GLU A 172 9.12 9.14 -0.30
C GLU A 172 8.31 9.78 0.83
N TYR A 173 6.98 9.65 0.81
CA TYR A 173 6.07 10.22 1.82
C TYR A 173 5.97 9.38 3.11
N THR A 174 6.45 8.14 3.09
CA THR A 174 6.32 7.18 4.22
C THR A 174 7.61 6.38 4.44
N THR A 175 8.74 7.05 4.19
CA THR A 175 10.06 6.43 4.16
C THR A 175 10.45 5.87 5.53
N LEU A 176 10.08 6.56 6.63
CA LEU A 176 10.45 6.14 7.98
C LEU A 176 9.76 4.81 8.34
N THR A 177 8.54 4.58 7.87
CA THR A 177 7.82 3.31 8.02
C THR A 177 8.57 2.16 7.32
N GLY A 178 9.09 2.39 6.11
CA GLY A 178 9.93 1.42 5.41
C GLY A 178 11.24 1.12 6.15
N LEU A 179 11.91 2.15 6.67
CA LEU A 179 13.10 1.99 7.50
C LEU A 179 12.79 1.24 8.81
N LYS A 180 11.61 1.49 9.41
CA LYS A 180 11.15 0.81 10.61
C LYS A 180 10.94 -0.69 10.38
N ILE A 181 10.42 -1.09 9.21
CA ILE A 181 10.32 -2.51 8.83
C ILE A 181 11.69 -3.17 8.91
N ARG A 182 12.71 -2.57 8.29
CA ARG A 182 14.09 -3.08 8.32
C ARG A 182 14.65 -3.15 9.73
N GLU A 183 14.47 -2.10 10.53
CA GLU A 183 14.91 -2.06 11.94
C GLU A 183 14.33 -3.24 12.74
N ILE A 184 13.04 -3.55 12.58
CA ILE A 184 12.39 -4.63 13.32
C ILE A 184 12.88 -6.02 12.85
N PHE A 185 13.11 -6.21 11.55
CA PHE A 185 13.76 -7.44 11.06
C PHE A 185 15.20 -7.60 11.58
N ASP A 186 15.94 -6.50 11.74
CA ASP A 186 17.28 -6.53 12.31
C ASP A 186 17.26 -6.94 13.79
N ARG A 187 16.28 -6.48 14.57
CA ARG A 187 16.05 -6.97 15.94
C ARG A 187 15.72 -8.45 15.99
N ALA A 188 15.08 -8.98 14.94
CA ALA A 188 14.81 -10.40 14.79
C ALA A 188 16.02 -11.23 14.28
N TYR A 189 17.19 -10.60 14.14
CA TYR A 189 18.44 -11.18 13.64
C TYR A 189 18.31 -11.74 12.22
N LEU A 190 17.55 -11.07 11.35
CA LEU A 190 17.56 -11.38 9.92
C LEU A 190 19.00 -11.23 9.37
N PRO A 191 19.50 -12.18 8.57
CA PRO A 191 20.83 -12.04 7.99
C PRO A 191 20.96 -10.76 7.15
N LYS A 192 22.17 -10.18 7.14
CA LYS A 192 22.44 -8.95 6.42
C LYS A 192 22.08 -9.11 4.94
N SER A 193 21.55 -8.05 4.34
CA SER A 193 21.18 -7.98 2.92
C SER A 193 20.09 -8.94 2.43
N VAL A 194 19.51 -9.78 3.31
CA VAL A 194 18.26 -10.53 2.98
C VAL A 194 17.08 -9.57 2.80
N LEU A 195 17.10 -8.45 3.53
CA LEU A 195 16.23 -7.30 3.29
C LEU A 195 17.11 -6.05 3.18
N SER A 196 17.09 -5.34 2.05
CA SER A 196 17.68 -4.01 1.95
C SER A 196 16.57 -2.99 1.77
N VAL A 197 16.74 -1.77 2.29
CA VAL A 197 15.81 -0.66 2.03
C VAL A 197 16.56 0.41 1.26
N VAL A 198 15.98 0.86 0.16
CA VAL A 198 16.49 1.99 -0.64
C VAL A 198 15.48 3.12 -0.63
N THR A 199 15.93 4.33 -0.42
CA THR A 199 15.10 5.51 -0.16
C THR A 199 15.32 6.56 -1.24
N GLY A 200 14.38 7.48 -1.41
CA GLY A 200 14.46 8.55 -2.42
C GLY A 200 13.24 8.58 -3.34
N PHE A 201 13.27 9.44 -4.35
CA PHE A 201 12.11 9.69 -5.20
C PHE A 201 12.09 8.77 -6.44
N ALA A 202 11.44 9.21 -7.52
CA ALA A 202 11.20 8.44 -8.72
C ALA A 202 12.50 8.00 -9.42
N GLU A 203 13.58 8.78 -9.34
CA GLU A 203 14.88 8.47 -9.93
C GLU A 203 15.50 7.20 -9.33
N VAL A 204 15.44 7.03 -8.01
CA VAL A 204 15.90 5.81 -7.33
C VAL A 204 15.02 4.61 -7.71
N GLY A 205 13.70 4.82 -7.81
CA GLY A 205 12.76 3.77 -8.25
C GLY A 205 13.03 3.31 -9.67
N ARG A 206 13.24 4.24 -10.60
CA ARG A 206 13.59 3.94 -11.99
C ARG A 206 14.91 3.18 -12.08
N ALA A 207 15.96 3.68 -11.41
CA ALA A 207 17.27 3.04 -11.42
C ALA A 207 17.21 1.62 -10.82
N LEU A 208 16.42 1.41 -9.77
CA LEU A 208 16.18 0.08 -9.19
C LEU A 208 15.50 -0.86 -10.19
N VAL A 209 14.44 -0.42 -10.87
CA VAL A 209 13.70 -1.23 -11.85
C VAL A 209 14.54 -1.56 -13.08
N GLU A 210 15.44 -0.67 -13.49
CA GLU A 210 16.39 -0.88 -14.59
C GLU A 210 17.55 -1.82 -14.20
N SER A 211 17.69 -2.14 -12.92
CA SER A 211 18.72 -3.06 -12.42
C SER A 211 18.36 -4.53 -12.70
N ASP A 212 19.34 -5.42 -12.56
CA ASP A 212 19.20 -6.87 -12.80
C ASP A 212 18.45 -7.58 -11.66
N LEU A 213 17.13 -7.40 -11.60
CA LEU A 213 16.20 -8.00 -10.65
C LEU A 213 15.51 -9.24 -11.24
N ASP A 214 15.20 -10.25 -10.40
CA ASP A 214 14.46 -11.45 -10.87
C ASP A 214 12.95 -11.31 -10.73
N LYS A 215 12.47 -10.36 -9.92
CA LYS A 215 11.05 -10.05 -9.80
C LYS A 215 10.82 -8.66 -9.27
N ILE A 216 9.75 -8.02 -9.74
CA ILE A 216 9.28 -6.74 -9.22
C ILE A 216 7.84 -6.91 -8.71
N PHE A 217 7.60 -6.45 -7.49
CA PHE A 217 6.27 -6.14 -6.97
C PHE A 217 6.14 -4.62 -6.90
N PHE A 218 5.12 -4.08 -7.56
CA PHE A 218 4.84 -2.66 -7.53
C PHE A 218 3.39 -2.44 -7.12
N THR A 219 3.18 -1.52 -6.19
CA THR A 219 1.85 -0.99 -5.89
C THR A 219 1.87 0.52 -6.01
N GLY A 220 0.95 1.09 -6.79
CA GLY A 220 0.90 2.53 -7.05
C GLY A 220 0.03 2.89 -8.26
N SER A 221 0.29 4.04 -8.89
CA SER A 221 -0.55 4.51 -9.99
C SER A 221 -0.35 3.70 -11.28
N THR A 222 -1.42 3.58 -12.07
CA THR A 222 -1.38 2.90 -13.39
C THR A 222 -0.33 3.48 -14.32
N SER A 223 -0.15 4.80 -14.32
CA SER A 223 0.83 5.48 -15.18
C SER A 223 2.29 5.18 -14.79
N VAL A 224 2.57 4.98 -13.49
CA VAL A 224 3.90 4.53 -13.05
C VAL A 224 4.08 3.03 -13.31
N GLY A 225 3.03 2.24 -13.10
CA GLY A 225 3.02 0.81 -13.43
C GLY A 225 3.40 0.56 -14.88
N GLN A 226 2.77 1.26 -15.83
CA GLN A 226 3.11 1.15 -17.26
C GLN A 226 4.61 1.39 -17.54
N LYS A 227 5.20 2.44 -16.95
CA LYS A 227 6.64 2.74 -17.09
C LYS A 227 7.53 1.66 -16.51
N ILE A 228 7.13 1.07 -15.38
CA ILE A 228 7.85 -0.06 -14.76
C ILE A 228 7.80 -1.28 -15.68
N TYR A 229 6.64 -1.57 -16.26
CA TYR A 229 6.47 -2.71 -17.17
C TYR A 229 7.34 -2.56 -18.43
N GLU A 230 7.37 -1.36 -19.01
CA GLU A 230 8.21 -1.02 -20.17
C GLU A 230 9.70 -1.22 -19.86
N SER A 231 10.15 -0.82 -18.68
CA SER A 231 11.54 -1.00 -18.25
C SER A 231 11.87 -2.47 -18.00
N ALA A 232 11.02 -3.18 -17.25
CA ALA A 232 11.20 -4.59 -16.91
C ALA A 232 11.22 -5.51 -18.14
N ALA A 233 10.51 -5.14 -19.20
CA ALA A 233 10.51 -5.88 -20.47
C ALA A 233 11.90 -6.01 -21.10
N ARG A 234 12.84 -5.08 -20.84
CA ARG A 234 14.22 -5.15 -21.37
C ARG A 234 14.98 -6.37 -20.84
N ASN A 235 14.70 -6.78 -19.61
CA ASN A 235 15.33 -7.92 -18.94
C ASN A 235 14.38 -9.12 -18.79
N LEU A 236 13.18 -9.04 -19.37
CA LEU A 236 12.09 -10.01 -19.17
C LEU A 236 11.78 -10.26 -17.68
N THR A 237 12.03 -9.28 -16.81
CA THR A 237 11.79 -9.39 -15.38
C THR A 237 10.28 -9.49 -15.12
N PRO A 238 9.78 -10.57 -14.50
CA PRO A 238 8.37 -10.69 -14.16
C PRO A 238 7.91 -9.60 -13.19
N VAL A 239 6.82 -8.91 -13.51
CA VAL A 239 6.24 -7.87 -12.67
C VAL A 239 4.85 -8.26 -12.20
N ASN A 240 4.58 -8.08 -10.90
CA ASN A 240 3.24 -8.09 -10.34
C ASN A 240 2.87 -6.66 -9.96
N MET A 241 1.68 -6.21 -10.39
CA MET A 241 1.21 -4.86 -10.15
C MET A 241 -0.13 -4.85 -9.45
N GLU A 242 -0.23 -4.03 -8.41
CA GLU A 242 -1.48 -3.64 -7.77
C GLU A 242 -1.66 -2.15 -8.04
N LEU A 243 -2.70 -1.78 -8.80
CA LEU A 243 -2.85 -0.43 -9.35
C LEU A 243 -4.11 0.26 -8.81
N GLY A 244 -4.35 1.49 -9.27
CA GLY A 244 -5.52 2.27 -8.87
C GLY A 244 -6.84 1.70 -9.37
N GLY A 245 -7.92 2.02 -8.65
CA GLY A 245 -9.28 1.57 -8.91
C GLY A 245 -10.27 2.74 -8.98
N ASN A 246 -11.49 2.45 -9.41
CA ASN A 246 -12.61 3.39 -9.35
C ASN A 246 -13.86 2.57 -9.06
N ASP A 247 -13.88 1.98 -7.87
CA ASP A 247 -14.70 0.81 -7.60
C ASP A 247 -16.17 1.19 -7.43
N ALA A 248 -17.02 0.34 -7.99
CA ALA A 248 -18.45 0.52 -8.01
C ALA A 248 -19.12 -0.31 -6.90
N MET A 249 -19.95 0.34 -6.10
CA MET A 249 -20.90 -0.30 -5.21
C MET A 249 -22.31 -0.20 -5.81
N ILE A 250 -22.97 -1.35 -5.98
CA ILE A 250 -24.31 -1.45 -6.56
C ILE A 250 -25.31 -1.78 -5.45
N VAL A 251 -26.36 -0.97 -5.32
CA VAL A 251 -27.40 -1.09 -4.30
C VAL A 251 -28.75 -1.34 -4.98
N LEU A 252 -29.24 -2.56 -4.85
CA LEU A 252 -30.50 -3.03 -5.42
C LEU A 252 -31.70 -2.74 -4.50
N PRO A 253 -32.95 -2.79 -5.01
CA PRO A 253 -34.15 -2.42 -4.24
C PRO A 253 -34.36 -3.17 -2.93
N ASP A 254 -33.89 -4.41 -2.85
CA ASP A 254 -34.01 -5.32 -1.71
C ASP A 254 -32.84 -5.22 -0.71
N ALA A 255 -31.88 -4.32 -0.96
CA ALA A 255 -30.76 -4.12 -0.08
C ALA A 255 -31.19 -3.58 1.29
N ASP A 256 -30.55 -4.08 2.35
CA ASP A 256 -30.62 -3.46 3.67
C ASP A 256 -29.97 -2.07 3.60
N LEU A 257 -30.80 -1.02 3.57
CA LEU A 257 -30.33 0.35 3.42
C LEU A 257 -29.47 0.83 4.59
N GLU A 258 -29.66 0.29 5.79
CA GLU A 258 -28.86 0.69 6.95
C GLU A 258 -27.44 0.13 6.81
N ARG A 259 -27.32 -1.15 6.48
CA ARG A 259 -26.04 -1.79 6.21
C ARG A 259 -25.37 -1.22 4.97
N ALA A 260 -26.11 -1.02 3.88
CA ALA A 260 -25.58 -0.52 2.62
C ALA A 260 -25.02 0.90 2.75
N THR A 261 -25.75 1.81 3.40
CA THR A 261 -25.24 3.18 3.61
C THR A 261 -24.05 3.21 4.56
N SER A 262 -24.04 2.37 5.61
CA SER A 262 -22.88 2.27 6.51
C SER A 262 -21.64 1.71 5.80
N ALA A 263 -21.82 0.70 4.94
CA ALA A 263 -20.75 0.16 4.12
C ALA A 263 -20.24 1.16 3.08
N ALA A 264 -21.13 1.96 2.47
CA ALA A 264 -20.75 3.02 1.55
C ALA A 264 -19.92 4.12 2.25
N VAL A 265 -20.33 4.55 3.44
CA VAL A 265 -19.56 5.52 4.24
C VAL A 265 -18.18 4.97 4.58
N TRP A 266 -18.11 3.76 5.14
CA TRP A 266 -16.83 3.16 5.50
C TRP A 266 -15.94 2.93 4.28
N GLY A 267 -16.49 2.39 3.19
CA GLY A 267 -15.77 2.08 1.97
C GLY A 267 -15.28 3.31 1.20
N ALA A 268 -15.97 4.45 1.31
CA ALA A 268 -15.57 5.69 0.65
C ALA A 268 -14.57 6.52 1.49
N PHE A 269 -14.71 6.52 2.83
CA PHE A 269 -13.98 7.47 3.67
C PHE A 269 -12.89 6.82 4.55
N ASN A 270 -12.76 5.49 4.59
CA ASN A 270 -11.62 4.85 5.25
C ASN A 270 -10.30 5.37 4.65
N ASN A 271 -9.31 5.67 5.50
CA ASN A 271 -8.06 6.30 5.10
C ASN A 271 -8.23 7.61 4.31
N CYS A 272 -9.32 8.35 4.59
CA CYS A 272 -9.74 9.54 3.84
C CYS A 272 -9.86 9.28 2.34
N GLY A 273 -10.43 8.14 1.93
CA GLY A 273 -10.62 7.78 0.52
C GLY A 273 -9.33 7.37 -0.21
N GLN A 274 -8.17 7.40 0.45
CA GLN A 274 -6.87 7.04 -0.13
C GLN A 274 -6.67 5.51 -0.14
N ALA A 275 -7.57 4.79 -0.80
CA ALA A 275 -7.53 3.35 -0.96
C ALA A 275 -7.80 2.98 -2.42
N CYS A 276 -7.00 2.07 -2.99
CA CYS A 276 -7.17 1.61 -4.38
C CYS A 276 -8.50 0.87 -4.60
N VAL A 277 -9.11 0.38 -3.52
CA VAL A 277 -10.39 -0.32 -3.49
C VAL A 277 -11.50 0.54 -2.85
N SER A 278 -11.29 1.87 -2.79
CA SER A 278 -12.28 2.80 -2.24
C SER A 278 -13.57 2.77 -3.06
N VAL A 279 -14.71 2.93 -2.37
CA VAL A 279 -16.01 3.06 -3.03
C VAL A 279 -16.13 4.47 -3.61
N GLU A 280 -15.79 4.59 -4.88
CA GLU A 280 -15.76 5.86 -5.62
C GLU A 280 -17.06 6.10 -6.42
N ARG A 281 -17.77 5.02 -6.78
CA ARG A 281 -19.04 5.08 -7.53
C ARG A 281 -20.15 4.30 -6.85
N LEU A 282 -21.27 4.97 -6.60
CA LEU A 282 -22.47 4.37 -6.03
C LEU A 282 -23.58 4.31 -7.07
N TYR A 283 -23.94 3.10 -7.50
CA TYR A 283 -25.09 2.84 -8.36
C TYR A 283 -26.26 2.38 -7.49
N VAL A 284 -27.26 3.25 -7.33
CA VAL A 284 -28.41 2.99 -6.48
C VAL A 284 -29.66 2.89 -7.34
N HIS A 285 -30.46 1.85 -7.13
CA HIS A 285 -31.70 1.70 -7.87
C HIS A 285 -32.65 2.89 -7.62
N GLU A 286 -33.29 3.38 -8.69
CA GLU A 286 -34.10 4.61 -8.65
C GLU A 286 -35.18 4.59 -7.55
N SER A 287 -35.80 3.44 -7.30
CA SER A 287 -36.85 3.27 -6.29
C SER A 287 -36.40 3.52 -4.85
N ILE A 288 -35.10 3.51 -4.57
CA ILE A 288 -34.52 3.72 -3.22
C ILE A 288 -33.53 4.89 -3.17
N MET A 289 -33.31 5.58 -4.29
CA MET A 289 -32.29 6.63 -4.44
C MET A 289 -32.42 7.71 -3.37
N ASP A 290 -33.59 8.32 -3.22
CA ASP A 290 -33.79 9.45 -2.31
C ASP A 290 -33.57 9.06 -0.84
N VAL A 291 -34.05 7.89 -0.45
CA VAL A 291 -33.89 7.39 0.93
C VAL A 291 -32.43 7.03 1.21
N PHE A 292 -31.74 6.41 0.24
CA PHE A 292 -30.34 6.05 0.35
C PHE A 292 -29.45 7.29 0.48
N VAL A 293 -29.59 8.27 -0.43
CA VAL A 293 -28.78 9.50 -0.42
C VAL A 293 -28.97 10.26 0.89
N ARG A 294 -30.21 10.39 1.38
CA ARG A 294 -30.49 11.06 2.66
C ARG A 294 -29.75 10.40 3.82
N ARG A 295 -29.82 9.07 3.94
CA ARG A 295 -29.13 8.32 5.01
C ARG A 295 -27.62 8.36 4.87
N LEU A 296 -27.11 8.28 3.64
CA LEU A 296 -25.68 8.40 3.34
C LEU A 296 -25.14 9.76 3.81
N VAL A 297 -25.81 10.85 3.43
CA VAL A 297 -25.46 12.22 3.83
C VAL A 297 -25.52 12.40 5.35
N GLU A 298 -26.57 11.87 6.00
CA GLU A 298 -26.70 11.93 7.46
C GLU A 298 -25.55 11.22 8.18
N LYS A 299 -25.14 10.04 7.70
CA LYS A 299 -24.03 9.26 8.28
C LYS A 299 -22.68 9.91 7.99
N ALA A 300 -22.43 10.27 6.74
CA ALA A 300 -21.17 10.90 6.33
C ALA A 300 -20.98 12.28 6.99
N GLY A 301 -22.07 13.03 7.22
CA GLY A 301 -22.02 14.33 7.91
C GLY A 301 -21.71 14.25 9.41
N ARG A 302 -21.66 13.04 9.99
CA ARG A 302 -21.23 12.82 11.39
C ARG A 302 -19.74 12.51 11.52
N ILE A 303 -19.04 12.29 10.40
CA ILE A 303 -17.61 11.97 10.39
C ILE A 303 -16.84 13.11 11.04
N THR A 304 -16.01 12.75 12.01
CA THR A 304 -15.11 13.68 12.70
C THR A 304 -13.69 13.63 12.14
N PHE A 305 -13.05 14.79 12.04
CA PHE A 305 -11.66 14.86 11.62
C PHE A 305 -10.69 14.43 12.72
N ALA A 306 -9.66 13.68 12.33
CA ALA A 306 -8.57 13.28 13.19
C ALA A 306 -7.74 14.51 13.61
N ASN A 307 -7.64 14.78 14.89
CA ASN A 307 -6.80 15.87 15.40
C ASN A 307 -5.30 15.48 15.43
N GLU A 308 -4.44 16.39 15.90
CA GLU A 308 -2.99 16.13 16.05
C GLU A 308 -2.68 14.96 17.01
N SER A 309 -3.55 14.71 17.99
CA SER A 309 -3.50 13.56 18.90
C SER A 309 -3.94 12.24 18.24
N CYS A 310 -4.22 12.25 16.93
CA CYS A 310 -4.70 11.11 16.14
C CYS A 310 -6.11 10.62 16.55
N GLU A 311 -6.90 11.46 17.21
CA GLU A 311 -8.27 11.16 17.64
C GLU A 311 -9.28 11.72 16.64
N GLY A 312 -10.18 10.87 16.16
CA GLY A 312 -11.19 11.19 15.14
C GLY A 312 -11.36 10.00 14.19
N GLU A 313 -12.20 10.16 13.17
CA GLU A 313 -12.56 9.07 12.26
C GLU A 313 -11.82 9.15 10.92
N VAL A 314 -11.58 10.35 10.40
CA VAL A 314 -10.94 10.55 9.09
C VAL A 314 -9.90 11.66 9.15
N ALA A 315 -8.76 11.47 8.50
CA ALA A 315 -7.67 12.45 8.50
C ALA A 315 -7.74 13.39 7.29
N CYS A 316 -6.57 13.79 6.79
CA CYS A 316 -6.40 14.58 5.59
C CYS A 316 -5.68 13.78 4.48
N PRO A 317 -5.83 14.20 3.21
CA PRO A 317 -4.92 13.82 2.14
C PRO A 317 -3.44 13.91 2.53
N VAL A 318 -2.67 12.91 2.14
CA VAL A 318 -1.25 12.74 2.54
C VAL A 318 -0.36 13.91 2.12
N ASN A 319 -0.73 14.64 1.07
CA ASN A 319 0.04 15.77 0.59
C ASN A 319 -0.82 16.75 -0.23
N GLU A 320 -0.22 17.88 -0.54
CA GLU A 320 -0.87 18.97 -1.28
C GLU A 320 -1.22 18.63 -2.72
N MET A 321 -0.51 17.69 -3.35
CA MET A 321 -0.85 17.22 -4.70
C MET A 321 -2.19 16.47 -4.68
N GLN A 322 -2.38 15.56 -3.72
CA GLN A 322 -3.64 14.84 -3.54
C GLN A 322 -4.78 15.79 -3.18
N PHE A 323 -4.55 16.70 -2.21
CA PHE A 323 -5.52 17.72 -1.86
C PHE A 323 -5.99 18.56 -3.06
N LYS A 324 -5.05 19.04 -3.88
CA LYS A 324 -5.37 19.83 -5.09
C LYS A 324 -6.13 19.01 -6.13
N LYS A 325 -5.77 17.73 -6.30
CA LYS A 325 -6.46 16.81 -7.21
C LYS A 325 -7.93 16.64 -6.81
N ILE A 326 -8.17 16.33 -5.53
CA ILE A 326 -9.53 16.16 -4.99
C ILE A 326 -10.34 17.43 -5.21
N LYS A 327 -9.80 18.58 -4.78
CA LYS A 327 -10.44 19.88 -4.95
C LYS A 327 -10.82 20.15 -6.41
N LEU A 328 -9.87 19.99 -7.34
CA LEU A 328 -10.08 20.24 -8.76
C LEU A 328 -11.17 19.32 -9.34
N LEU A 329 -11.15 18.02 -9.01
CA LEU A 329 -12.13 17.07 -9.51
C LEU A 329 -13.55 17.37 -9.01
N VAL A 330 -13.69 17.78 -7.74
CA VAL A 330 -14.97 18.20 -7.18
C VAL A 330 -15.48 19.49 -7.83
N GLU A 331 -14.62 20.51 -7.96
CA GLU A 331 -14.97 21.78 -8.60
C GLU A 331 -15.43 21.55 -10.05
N GLU A 332 -14.68 20.77 -10.82
CA GLU A 332 -15.02 20.44 -12.20
C GLU A 332 -16.34 19.65 -12.30
N ALA A 333 -16.58 18.71 -11.40
CA ALA A 333 -17.84 17.97 -11.38
C ALA A 333 -19.04 18.91 -11.18
N VAL A 334 -18.92 19.88 -10.27
CA VAL A 334 -19.96 20.88 -10.00
C VAL A 334 -20.17 21.82 -11.20
N GLU A 335 -19.09 22.29 -11.83
CA GLU A 335 -19.16 23.09 -13.07
C GLU A 335 -19.88 22.34 -14.21
N ASN A 336 -19.75 21.01 -14.23
CA ASN A 336 -20.41 20.14 -15.20
C ASN A 336 -21.80 19.64 -14.75
N GLY A 337 -22.37 20.21 -13.68
CA GLY A 337 -23.75 19.96 -13.26
C GLY A 337 -23.94 18.90 -12.16
N ALA A 338 -22.87 18.38 -11.57
CA ALA A 338 -22.99 17.55 -10.37
C ALA A 338 -23.53 18.40 -9.21
N VAL A 339 -24.30 17.77 -8.33
CA VAL A 339 -24.90 18.44 -7.17
C VAL A 339 -24.27 17.94 -5.89
N VAL A 340 -23.68 18.87 -5.14
CA VAL A 340 -23.12 18.62 -3.82
C VAL A 340 -24.26 18.40 -2.82
N ARG A 341 -24.31 17.21 -2.21
CA ARG A 341 -25.25 16.86 -1.13
C ARG A 341 -24.64 16.98 0.25
N LEU A 342 -23.32 16.88 0.34
CA LEU A 342 -22.53 17.06 1.55
C LEU A 342 -21.14 17.54 1.15
N GLY A 343 -20.55 18.42 1.95
CA GLY A 343 -19.15 18.79 1.84
C GLY A 343 -18.82 19.63 0.61
N GLY A 344 -17.80 19.19 -0.14
CA GLY A 344 -17.41 19.77 -1.42
C GLY A 344 -16.43 20.93 -1.34
N ARG A 345 -15.78 21.14 -0.19
CA ARG A 345 -14.86 22.26 0.03
C ARG A 345 -13.75 21.90 1.03
N PRO A 346 -12.64 22.68 1.05
CA PRO A 346 -11.62 22.57 2.08
C PRO A 346 -12.17 22.80 3.49
N ALA A 347 -11.80 21.94 4.44
CA ALA A 347 -12.09 22.09 5.88
C ALA A 347 -10.93 22.82 6.57
N SER A 348 -10.76 24.10 6.25
CA SER A 348 -9.56 24.87 6.65
C SER A 348 -9.43 25.06 8.16
N GLU A 349 -10.54 24.94 8.88
CA GLU A 349 -10.61 24.94 10.34
C GLU A 349 -9.98 23.70 10.99
N ALA A 350 -9.94 22.57 10.28
CA ALA A 350 -9.30 21.34 10.75
C ALA A 350 -7.79 21.31 10.39
N GLY A 351 -7.41 22.00 9.32
CA GLY A 351 -6.01 22.20 8.94
C GLY A 351 -5.84 22.38 7.42
N LYS A 352 -4.61 22.64 7.00
CA LYS A 352 -4.30 23.04 5.61
C LYS A 352 -4.68 22.02 4.54
N LEU A 353 -4.52 20.72 4.85
CA LEU A 353 -4.75 19.64 3.89
C LEU A 353 -6.12 18.98 4.05
N TYR A 354 -6.98 19.42 4.98
CA TYR A 354 -8.26 18.77 5.22
C TYR A 354 -9.31 19.17 4.19
N PHE A 355 -10.09 18.19 3.74
CA PHE A 355 -11.18 18.35 2.78
C PHE A 355 -12.44 17.71 3.35
N GLU A 356 -13.59 18.37 3.21
CA GLU A 356 -14.86 17.86 3.75
C GLU A 356 -15.26 16.53 3.09
N PRO A 357 -15.75 15.53 3.85
CA PRO A 357 -16.39 14.35 3.27
C PRO A 357 -17.45 14.78 2.26
N THR A 358 -17.30 14.36 1.00
CA THR A 358 -18.07 14.91 -0.11
C THR A 358 -18.99 13.86 -0.71
N VAL A 359 -20.27 14.20 -0.85
CA VAL A 359 -21.26 13.36 -1.54
C VAL A 359 -21.79 14.12 -2.75
N LEU A 360 -21.51 13.60 -3.94
CA LEU A 360 -21.99 14.15 -5.21
C LEU A 360 -23.15 13.31 -5.76
N THR A 361 -24.15 13.99 -6.32
CA THR A 361 -25.23 13.37 -7.10
C THR A 361 -25.32 14.03 -8.47
N ASN A 362 -26.17 13.51 -9.36
CA ASN A 362 -26.23 13.96 -10.76
C ASN A 362 -24.88 13.82 -11.50
N VAL A 363 -24.10 12.80 -11.13
CA VAL A 363 -22.83 12.48 -11.77
C VAL A 363 -23.10 11.65 -13.02
N HIS A 364 -22.49 12.00 -14.14
CA HIS A 364 -22.65 11.29 -15.41
C HIS A 364 -21.31 10.98 -16.09
N SER A 365 -21.36 10.08 -17.07
CA SER A 365 -20.17 9.42 -17.63
C SER A 365 -19.19 10.34 -18.35
N SER A 366 -19.53 11.61 -18.63
CA SER A 366 -18.58 12.58 -19.18
C SER A 366 -17.66 13.23 -18.15
N MET A 367 -18.05 13.30 -16.86
CA MET A 367 -17.29 13.96 -15.79
C MET A 367 -16.02 13.17 -15.41
N HIS A 368 -14.95 13.85 -15.01
CA HIS A 368 -13.72 13.14 -14.61
C HIS A 368 -13.87 12.33 -13.33
N VAL A 369 -14.63 12.80 -12.34
CA VAL A 369 -14.97 12.03 -11.12
C VAL A 369 -15.63 10.68 -11.42
N PHE A 370 -16.28 10.52 -12.59
CA PHE A 370 -16.85 9.24 -13.00
C PHE A 370 -15.82 8.29 -13.62
N LYS A 371 -14.79 8.84 -14.30
CA LYS A 371 -13.85 8.06 -15.12
C LYS A 371 -12.54 7.75 -14.42
N GLN A 372 -12.10 8.63 -13.54
CA GLN A 372 -10.78 8.61 -12.93
C GLN A 372 -10.88 8.29 -11.45
N GLU A 373 -9.86 7.62 -10.93
CA GLU A 373 -9.66 7.44 -9.49
C GLU A 373 -9.47 8.82 -8.83
N ILE A 374 -10.27 9.15 -7.81
CA ILE A 374 -10.15 10.40 -7.05
C ILE A 374 -9.05 10.21 -6.00
N PHE A 375 -9.13 9.11 -5.24
CA PHE A 375 -8.24 8.76 -4.14
C PHE A 375 -8.36 9.73 -2.95
N GLY A 376 -9.59 10.14 -2.61
CA GLY A 376 -9.84 11.12 -1.56
C GLY A 376 -11.29 11.47 -1.30
#